data_AF-A0A533RVF9-F1
#
_entry.id   AF-A0A533RVF9-F1
#
_cell.length_a   1.000
_cell.length_b   1.000
_cell.length_c   1.000
_cell.angle_alpha   90.00
_cell.angle_beta   90.00
_cell.angle_gamma   90.00
#
_symmetry.space_group_name_H-M   'P 1'
#
loop_
_entity.id
_entity.type
_entity.pdbx_description
1 polymer ?
#
loop_
_entity_poly.entity_id
_entity_poly.type
_entity_poly.pdbx_seq_one_letter_code
_entity_poly.pdbx_strand_id
1 'polypeptide(L)'
;MKSKLRQMAYTRKEYISGAHSLKVSRFTLGKPSESLNRGYLLEATEDGLIGHGALEAARVAANKVLQDALGENNYFLRIIPFPHLVVRQHRFLAQAGADRLSQGMKRAYGKPTDLAAKVRIGDAVMEVRVGDVDPKIVKEALRLASSKMAVRCRMKVAEEGTGGKE
;
A
#
# COMPACT_ATOMS: atom_id res chain seq x y z
N MET A 1 -1.49 7.40 -14.44
CA MET A 1 -2.93 7.71 -14.31
C MET A 1 -3.61 7.08 -13.08
N LYS A 2 -3.03 6.05 -12.42
CA LYS A 2 -3.67 5.32 -11.31
C LYS A 2 -3.75 6.07 -9.97
N SER A 3 -3.03 7.17 -9.77
CA SER A 3 -2.89 7.79 -8.44
C SER A 3 -3.94 8.86 -8.09
N LYS A 4 -4.74 9.37 -9.03
CA LYS A 4 -5.66 10.49 -8.71
C LYS A 4 -7.02 9.98 -8.17
N LEU A 5 -7.46 10.60 -7.07
CA LEU A 5 -8.68 10.27 -6.32
C LEU A 5 -10.02 10.54 -7.04
N ARG A 6 -10.01 10.78 -8.36
CA ARG A 6 -11.16 11.27 -9.14
C ARG A 6 -12.29 10.25 -9.33
N GLN A 7 -12.03 8.96 -9.13
CA GLN A 7 -13.02 7.91 -9.38
C GLN A 7 -13.91 7.67 -8.16
N MET A 8 -15.21 7.43 -8.42
CA MET A 8 -16.12 6.95 -7.39
C MET A 8 -15.66 5.60 -6.82
N ALA A 9 -15.98 5.36 -5.55
CA ALA A 9 -15.60 4.13 -4.89
C ALA A 9 -16.35 2.93 -5.51
N TYR A 10 -15.60 2.01 -6.10
CA TYR A 10 -16.14 0.78 -6.70
C TYR A 10 -15.62 -0.44 -5.92
N THR A 11 -16.41 -0.86 -4.92
CA THR A 11 -15.99 -1.81 -3.88
C THR A 11 -16.95 -3.00 -3.70
N ARG A 12 -18.20 -2.85 -4.14
CA ARG A 12 -19.29 -3.81 -3.94
C ARG A 12 -19.10 -5.06 -4.81
N LYS A 13 -18.63 -6.16 -4.21
CA LYS A 13 -18.24 -7.38 -4.92
C LYS A 13 -19.41 -8.10 -5.61
N GLU A 14 -20.63 -7.93 -5.10
CA GLU A 14 -21.84 -8.52 -5.69
C GLU A 14 -22.15 -8.01 -7.11
N TYR A 15 -21.69 -6.80 -7.44
CA TYR A 15 -21.85 -6.20 -8.77
C TYR A 15 -20.59 -6.36 -9.64
N ILE A 16 -19.51 -6.96 -9.11
CA ILE A 16 -18.20 -7.04 -9.74
C ILE A 16 -17.81 -8.51 -9.93
N SER A 17 -18.12 -9.04 -11.11
CA SER A 17 -17.66 -10.36 -11.52
C SER A 17 -16.14 -10.36 -11.79
N GLY A 18 -15.41 -11.32 -11.23
CA GLY A 18 -13.99 -11.55 -11.54
C GLY A 18 -13.04 -10.51 -10.96
N ALA A 19 -13.30 -10.03 -9.74
CA ALA A 19 -12.36 -9.17 -9.02
C ALA A 19 -11.01 -9.89 -8.83
N HIS A 20 -9.91 -9.15 -8.98
CA HIS A 20 -8.56 -9.70 -8.83
C HIS A 20 -8.29 -10.10 -7.37
N SER A 21 -7.46 -11.13 -7.17
CA SER A 21 -7.04 -11.55 -5.84
C SER A 21 -6.06 -10.54 -5.22
N LEU A 22 -6.00 -10.53 -3.89
CA LEU A 22 -5.08 -9.65 -3.17
C LEU A 22 -3.64 -10.17 -3.27
N LYS A 23 -2.73 -9.32 -3.75
CA LYS A 23 -1.29 -9.63 -3.83
C LYS A 23 -0.55 -9.47 -2.49
N VAL A 24 -1.04 -8.62 -1.60
CA VAL A 24 -0.49 -8.48 -0.24
C VAL A 24 -0.80 -9.75 0.55
N SER A 25 0.25 -10.46 0.96
CA SER A 25 0.11 -11.76 1.64
C SER A 25 -0.24 -11.60 3.13
N ARG A 26 0.47 -10.71 3.82
CA ARG A 26 0.30 -10.42 5.25
C ARG A 26 0.42 -8.92 5.48
N PHE A 27 -0.50 -8.36 6.27
CA PHE A 27 -0.48 -6.94 6.62
C PHE A 27 0.40 -6.65 7.83
N THR A 28 0.62 -7.64 8.70
CA THR A 28 1.44 -7.54 9.90
C THR A 28 2.61 -8.50 9.82
N LEU A 29 3.79 -8.04 10.23
CA LEU A 29 5.01 -8.83 10.35
C LEU A 29 5.70 -8.54 11.68
N GLY A 30 6.53 -9.48 12.10
CA GLY A 30 7.16 -9.46 13.41
C GLY A 30 6.14 -9.70 14.53
N LYS A 31 6.50 -9.35 15.76
CA LYS A 31 5.67 -9.59 16.94
C LYS A 31 5.30 -8.26 17.60
N PRO A 32 4.01 -8.00 17.86
CA PRO A 32 3.64 -6.92 18.75
C PRO A 32 4.11 -7.28 20.16
N SER A 33 4.95 -6.44 20.75
CA SER A 33 5.50 -6.60 22.09
C SER A 33 5.46 -5.28 22.82
N GLU A 34 5.27 -5.32 24.13
CA GLU A 34 5.33 -4.15 25.02
C GLU A 34 6.71 -3.50 25.05
N SER A 35 7.76 -4.20 24.61
CA SER A 35 9.12 -3.67 24.51
C SER A 35 9.35 -2.76 23.28
N LEU A 36 8.37 -2.63 22.39
CA LEU A 36 8.46 -1.85 21.15
C LEU A 36 7.84 -0.46 21.32
N ASN A 37 8.48 0.36 22.14
CA ASN A 37 7.95 1.65 22.60
C ASN A 37 8.00 2.72 21.50
N ARG A 38 8.95 2.64 20.55
CA ARG A 38 9.13 3.69 19.54
C ARG A 38 8.37 3.37 18.26
N GLY A 39 7.33 4.15 18.01
CA GLY A 39 6.53 4.07 16.78
C GLY A 39 7.02 5.04 15.69
N TYR A 40 7.08 4.56 14.46
CA TYR A 40 7.33 5.36 13.27
C TYR A 40 6.22 5.12 12.26
N LEU A 41 5.64 6.21 11.77
CA LEU A 41 4.56 6.19 10.80
C LEU A 41 5.04 6.76 9.47
N LEU A 42 4.58 6.15 8.38
CA LEU A 42 4.68 6.68 7.04
C LEU A 42 3.32 7.26 6.65
N GLU A 43 3.19 8.59 6.70
CA GLU A 43 1.95 9.31 6.39
C GLU A 43 1.92 9.76 4.93
N ALA A 44 0.76 9.69 4.28
CA ALA A 44 0.56 10.24 2.96
C ALA A 44 0.47 11.77 3.01
N THR A 45 1.23 12.45 2.15
CA THR A 45 1.16 13.92 1.99
C THR A 45 0.28 14.34 0.82
N GLU A 46 -0.28 13.37 0.10
CA GLU A 46 -1.12 13.59 -1.08
C GLU A 46 -2.29 12.62 -1.08
N ASP A 47 -3.42 13.10 -1.57
CA ASP A 47 -4.59 12.30 -1.88
C ASP A 47 -4.29 11.38 -3.07
N GLY A 48 -4.46 10.08 -2.88
CA GLY A 48 -4.32 9.18 -4.00
C GLY A 48 -4.76 7.74 -3.77
N LEU A 49 -4.45 6.92 -4.78
CA LEU A 49 -4.69 5.49 -4.75
C LEU A 49 -3.35 4.75 -4.73
N ILE A 50 -3.20 3.83 -3.78
CA ILE A 50 -2.04 2.96 -3.67
C ILE A 50 -2.45 1.57 -4.13
N GLY A 51 -1.83 1.05 -5.19
CA GLY A 51 -2.09 -0.30 -5.67
C GLY A 51 -1.61 -1.35 -4.68
N HIS A 52 -2.32 -2.48 -4.59
CA HIS A 52 -1.95 -3.60 -3.73
C HIS A 52 -0.52 -4.14 -3.99
N GLY A 53 -0.04 -4.07 -5.23
CA GLY A 53 1.33 -4.43 -5.60
C GLY A 53 2.37 -3.43 -5.09
N ALA A 54 2.03 -2.15 -4.97
CA ALA A 54 2.90 -1.14 -4.37
C ALA A 54 2.98 -1.33 -2.85
N LEU A 55 1.85 -1.66 -2.20
CA LEU A 55 1.83 -2.03 -0.78
C LEU A 55 2.72 -3.23 -0.49
N GLU A 56 2.63 -4.30 -1.30
CA GLU A 56 3.47 -5.48 -1.13
C GLU A 56 4.96 -5.18 -1.41
N ALA A 57 5.27 -4.40 -2.45
CA ALA A 57 6.66 -4.02 -2.75
C ALA A 57 7.27 -3.18 -1.63
N ALA A 58 6.51 -2.25 -1.06
CA ALA A 58 6.96 -1.44 0.07
C ALA A 58 7.15 -2.29 1.33
N ARG A 59 6.24 -3.23 1.60
CA ARG A 59 6.35 -4.18 2.70
C ARG A 59 7.63 -5.01 2.61
N VAL A 60 7.89 -5.61 1.45
CA VAL A 60 9.08 -6.43 1.22
C VAL A 60 10.35 -5.59 1.37
N ALA A 61 10.37 -4.36 0.84
CA ALA A 61 11.53 -3.47 0.94
C ALA A 61 11.82 -3.06 2.39
N ALA A 62 10.80 -2.64 3.15
CA ALA A 62 10.96 -2.29 4.56
C ALA A 62 11.36 -3.51 5.40
N ASN A 63 10.69 -4.64 5.19
CA ASN A 63 10.96 -5.87 5.93
C ASN A 63 12.38 -6.36 5.74
N LYS A 64 12.94 -6.28 4.52
CA LYS A 64 14.31 -6.70 4.25
C LYS A 64 15.32 -5.94 5.13
N VAL A 65 15.23 -4.61 5.18
CA VAL A 65 16.14 -3.80 6.00
C VAL A 65 15.97 -4.07 7.50
N LEU A 66 14.73 -4.18 7.97
CA LEU A 66 14.45 -4.43 9.38
C LEU A 66 14.88 -5.84 9.81
N GLN A 67 14.65 -6.84 8.96
CA GLN A 67 15.03 -8.23 9.22
C GLN A 67 16.55 -8.41 9.22
N ASP A 68 17.25 -7.80 8.27
CA ASP A 68 18.72 -7.88 8.18
C ASP A 68 19.41 -7.20 9.38
N ALA A 69 18.81 -6.13 9.92
CA ALA A 69 19.41 -5.36 11.01
C ALA A 69 18.98 -5.79 12.42
N LEU A 70 17.71 -6.17 12.62
CA LEU A 70 17.13 -6.40 13.94
C LEU A 70 16.73 -7.87 14.17
N GLY A 71 16.56 -8.66 13.12
CA GLY A 71 15.98 -10.01 13.21
C GLY A 71 14.46 -10.00 13.40
N GLU A 72 13.82 -11.13 13.10
CA GLU A 72 12.35 -11.24 12.91
C GLU A 72 11.50 -10.89 14.16
N ASN A 73 12.03 -11.06 15.37
CA ASN A 73 11.26 -10.89 16.61
C ASN A 73 11.39 -9.51 17.26
N ASN A 74 12.26 -8.63 16.75
CA ASN A 74 12.64 -7.39 17.42
C ASN A 74 11.98 -6.13 16.83
N TYR A 75 11.04 -6.30 15.89
CA TYR A 75 10.25 -5.22 15.33
C TYR A 75 8.82 -5.67 15.06
N PHE A 76 7.95 -4.68 14.88
CA PHE A 76 6.59 -4.87 14.40
C PHE A 76 6.38 -3.96 13.19
N LEU A 77 6.02 -4.55 12.06
CA LEU A 77 5.71 -3.81 10.82
C LEU A 77 4.25 -4.06 10.46
N ARG A 78 3.50 -2.99 10.20
CA ARG A 78 2.09 -3.06 9.80
C ARG A 78 1.81 -2.17 8.60
N ILE A 79 1.18 -2.75 7.57
CA ILE A 79 0.49 -1.99 6.54
C ILE A 79 -0.91 -1.67 7.07
N ILE A 80 -1.26 -0.39 7.13
CA ILE A 80 -2.54 0.06 7.69
C ILE A 80 -3.69 0.00 6.67
N PRO A 81 -3.54 0.55 5.44
CA PRO A 81 -4.69 0.65 4.55
C PRO A 81 -4.94 -0.67 3.80
N PHE A 82 -6.19 -1.12 3.82
CA PHE A 82 -6.62 -2.29 3.06
C PHE A 82 -7.13 -1.89 1.66
N PRO A 83 -6.73 -2.59 0.59
CA PRO A 83 -7.12 -2.24 -0.77
C PRO A 83 -8.53 -2.75 -1.11
N HIS A 84 -9.54 -1.94 -0.81
CA HIS A 84 -10.94 -2.24 -1.11
C HIS A 84 -11.37 -1.86 -2.53
N LEU A 85 -10.70 -0.90 -3.17
CA LEU A 85 -11.13 -0.32 -4.43
C LEU A 85 -10.74 -1.22 -5.60
N VAL A 86 -11.70 -1.58 -6.45
CA VAL A 86 -11.45 -2.33 -7.68
C VAL A 86 -11.12 -1.37 -8.81
N VAL A 87 -9.91 -1.48 -9.34
CA VAL A 87 -9.44 -0.71 -10.49
C VAL A 87 -9.74 -1.47 -11.77
N ARG A 88 -10.37 -0.79 -12.72
CA ARG A 88 -10.74 -1.33 -14.04
C ARG A 88 -9.85 -0.75 -15.13
N GLN A 89 -9.45 -1.58 -16.07
CA GLN A 89 -8.65 -1.16 -17.22
C GLN A 89 -9.29 -1.63 -18.51
N HIS A 90 -9.40 -0.73 -19.50
CA HIS A 90 -9.74 -1.10 -20.87
C HIS A 90 -8.49 -1.67 -21.53
N ARG A 91 -8.56 -2.92 -22.01
CA ARG A 91 -7.42 -3.58 -22.65
C ARG A 91 -7.39 -3.20 -24.13
N PHE A 92 -6.63 -2.16 -24.45
CA PHE A 92 -6.36 -1.80 -25.84
C PHE A 92 -5.18 -2.62 -26.36
N LEU A 93 -5.42 -3.45 -27.38
CA LEU A 93 -4.35 -4.15 -28.10
C LEU A 93 -3.96 -3.29 -29.30
N ALA A 94 -2.76 -2.72 -29.25
CA ALA A 94 -2.22 -1.83 -30.28
C ALA A 94 -1.46 -2.61 -31.36
N GLN A 95 -1.98 -3.75 -31.80
CA GLN A 95 -1.39 -4.50 -32.92
C GLN A 95 -2.08 -4.07 -34.22
N ALA A 96 -1.33 -3.43 -35.12
CA ALA A 96 -1.81 -3.04 -36.44
C ALA A 96 -1.86 -4.28 -37.33
N GLY A 97 -3.05 -4.89 -37.47
CA GLY A 97 -3.29 -6.05 -38.32
C GLY A 97 -4.68 -5.98 -38.96
N ALA A 98 -4.92 -6.81 -39.98
CA ALA A 98 -6.19 -6.89 -40.70
C ALA A 98 -7.36 -7.38 -39.80
N ASP A 99 -7.03 -8.13 -38.74
CA ASP A 99 -8.01 -8.58 -37.75
C ASP A 99 -8.30 -7.49 -36.71
N ARG A 100 -9.59 -7.15 -36.58
CA ARG A 100 -10.12 -6.23 -35.56
C ARG A 100 -10.11 -6.89 -34.16
N LEU A 101 -8.93 -7.22 -33.65
CA LEU A 101 -8.72 -7.73 -32.28
C LEU A 101 -9.10 -6.69 -31.20
N SER A 102 -9.07 -5.40 -31.57
CA SER A 102 -9.50 -4.28 -30.73
C SER A 102 -10.72 -3.60 -31.33
N GLN A 103 -11.81 -3.47 -30.56
CA GLN A 103 -13.03 -2.76 -30.99
C GLN A 103 -12.93 -1.22 -30.82
N GLY A 104 -11.73 -0.69 -30.61
CA GLY A 104 -11.53 0.72 -30.28
C GLY A 104 -12.21 1.09 -28.95
N MET A 105 -13.08 2.09 -28.97
CA MET A 105 -13.81 2.58 -27.79
C MET A 105 -15.19 1.94 -27.59
N LYS A 106 -15.63 1.05 -28.51
CA LYS A 106 -16.86 0.28 -28.30
C LYS A 106 -16.65 -0.67 -27.10
N ARG A 107 -17.58 -0.66 -26.15
CA ARG A 107 -17.48 -1.41 -24.87
C ARG A 107 -16.21 -1.07 -24.07
N ALA A 108 -15.84 0.22 -24.01
CA ALA A 108 -14.67 0.71 -23.26
C ALA A 108 -14.77 0.57 -21.72
N TYR A 109 -15.88 0.05 -21.18
CA TYR A 109 -15.96 -0.26 -19.75
C TYR A 109 -14.95 -1.37 -19.42
N GLY A 110 -13.86 -0.97 -18.77
CA GLY A 110 -12.71 -1.84 -18.53
C GLY A 110 -13.05 -3.08 -17.71
N LYS A 111 -12.17 -4.08 -17.70
CA LYS A 111 -12.31 -5.27 -16.84
C LYS A 111 -11.63 -5.01 -15.48
N PRO A 112 -12.12 -5.60 -14.36
CA PRO A 112 -11.40 -5.57 -13.10
C PRO A 112 -9.99 -6.13 -13.29
N THR A 113 -8.97 -5.38 -12.90
CA THR A 113 -7.57 -5.75 -13.13
C THR A 113 -6.75 -5.74 -11.85
N ASP A 114 -7.04 -4.81 -10.94
CA ASP A 114 -6.16 -4.49 -9.83
C ASP A 114 -6.99 -4.04 -8.62
N LEU A 115 -6.43 -4.14 -7.42
CA LEU A 115 -7.01 -3.62 -6.19
C LEU A 115 -6.16 -2.45 -5.68
N ALA A 116 -6.81 -1.42 -5.16
CA ALA A 116 -6.14 -0.24 -4.62
C ALA A 116 -6.73 0.18 -3.27
N ALA A 117 -5.88 0.73 -2.42
CA ALA A 117 -6.26 1.45 -1.23
C ALA A 117 -6.42 2.92 -1.56
N LYS A 118 -7.50 3.53 -1.06
CA LYS A 118 -7.72 4.97 -1.15
C LYS A 118 -7.12 5.62 0.09
N VAL A 119 -6.22 6.58 -0.09
CA VAL A 119 -5.57 7.31 0.99
C VAL A 119 -5.79 8.80 0.81
N ARG A 120 -5.92 9.50 1.92
CA ARG A 120 -5.99 10.96 1.99
C ARG A 120 -4.74 11.53 2.65
N ILE A 121 -4.54 12.83 2.50
CA ILE A 121 -3.50 13.57 3.22
C ILE A 121 -3.65 13.33 4.73
N GLY A 122 -2.55 12.92 5.38
CA GLY A 122 -2.48 12.64 6.81
C GLY A 122 -2.74 11.17 7.18
N ASP A 123 -3.26 10.35 6.25
CA ASP A 123 -3.48 8.93 6.53
C ASP A 123 -2.14 8.20 6.69
N ALA A 124 -2.02 7.40 7.75
CA ALA A 124 -0.89 6.52 7.94
C ALA A 124 -0.99 5.30 7.00
N VAL A 125 0.04 5.08 6.20
CA VAL A 125 0.13 3.98 5.22
C VAL A 125 0.86 2.78 5.82
N MET A 126 1.91 3.03 6.60
CA MET A 126 2.75 1.99 7.17
C MET A 126 3.19 2.41 8.56
N GLU A 127 3.24 1.46 9.47
CA GLU A 127 3.71 1.62 10.84
C GLU A 127 4.84 0.65 11.11
N VAL A 128 5.90 1.16 11.73
CA VAL A 128 7.02 0.38 12.24
C VAL A 128 7.16 0.68 13.71
N ARG A 129 7.10 -0.33 14.57
CA ARG A 129 7.46 -0.21 15.98
C ARG A 129 8.74 -0.98 16.26
N VAL A 130 9.64 -0.34 16.98
CA VAL A 130 10.93 -0.88 17.39
C VAL A 130 11.18 -0.52 18.86
N GLY A 131 12.03 -1.30 19.52
CA GLY A 131 12.53 -0.96 20.85
C GLY A 131 13.61 0.14 20.77
N ASP A 132 14.54 0.11 21.73
CA ASP A 132 15.71 0.99 21.73
C ASP A 132 16.75 0.54 20.70
N VAL A 133 16.54 0.95 19.45
CA VAL A 133 17.44 0.72 18.32
C VAL A 133 17.83 2.03 17.66
N ASP A 134 18.89 2.02 16.85
CA ASP A 134 19.30 3.21 16.10
C ASP A 134 18.16 3.67 15.17
N PRO A 135 17.62 4.90 15.34
CA PRO A 135 16.55 5.43 14.49
C PRO A 135 16.94 5.51 13.01
N LYS A 136 18.23 5.50 12.67
CA LYS A 136 18.71 5.50 11.27
C LYS A 136 18.24 4.27 10.50
N ILE A 137 18.15 3.11 11.16
CA ILE A 137 17.73 1.85 10.53
C ILE A 137 16.28 1.96 10.07
N VAL A 138 15.41 2.46 10.95
CA VAL A 138 13.98 2.64 10.64
C VAL A 138 13.77 3.73 9.59
N LYS A 139 14.52 4.84 9.68
CA LYS A 139 14.50 5.90 8.67
C LYS A 139 14.84 5.36 7.28
N GLU A 140 15.85 4.51 7.17
CA GLU A 140 16.23 3.91 5.89
C GLU A 140 15.16 2.94 5.37
N ALA A 141 14.62 2.08 6.24
CA ALA A 141 13.53 1.17 5.87
C ALA A 141 12.30 1.93 5.34
N LEU A 142 11.88 3.01 6.02
CA LEU A 142 10.73 3.82 5.62
C LEU A 142 11.02 4.67 4.37
N ARG A 143 12.26 5.11 4.15
CA ARG A 143 12.68 5.80 2.91
C ARG A 143 12.60 4.88 1.68
N LEU A 144 12.99 3.61 1.84
CA LEU A 144 12.83 2.62 0.77
C LEU A 144 11.36 2.31 0.53
N ALA A 145 10.56 2.17 1.58
CA ALA A 145 9.11 1.97 1.46
C ALA A 145 8.43 3.14 0.75
N SER A 146 8.75 4.38 1.12
CA SER A 146 8.17 5.58 0.50
C SER A 146 8.50 5.67 -0.99
N SER A 147 9.67 5.19 -1.40
CA SER A 147 10.10 5.15 -2.79
C SER A 147 9.31 4.13 -3.65
N LYS A 148 8.60 3.19 -3.02
CA LYS A 148 7.70 2.25 -3.71
C LYS A 148 6.25 2.74 -3.78
N MET A 149 5.90 3.76 -3.01
CA MET A 149 4.54 4.29 -2.97
C MET A 149 4.22 5.12 -4.21
N ALA A 150 2.96 5.06 -4.65
CA ALA A 150 2.46 5.85 -5.76
C ALA A 150 2.11 7.30 -5.37
N VAL A 151 2.01 7.57 -4.07
CA VAL A 151 1.74 8.89 -3.46
C VAL A 151 2.98 9.36 -2.73
N ARG A 152 3.18 10.68 -2.63
CA ARG A 152 4.23 11.22 -1.77
C ARG A 152 3.89 10.93 -0.30
N CYS A 153 4.88 10.43 0.43
CA CYS A 153 4.77 10.12 1.84
C CYS A 153 5.86 10.84 2.64
N ARG A 154 5.56 11.12 3.91
CA ARG A 154 6.48 11.65 4.89
C ARG A 154 6.56 10.72 6.09
N MET A 155 7.75 10.55 6.65
CA MET A 155 7.91 9.86 7.91
C MET A 155 7.57 10.79 9.08
N LYS A 156 6.81 10.27 10.05
CA LYS A 156 6.52 10.91 11.33
C LYS A 156 6.90 9.96 12.45
N VAL A 157 7.50 10.50 13.50
CA VAL A 157 7.74 9.75 14.74
C VAL A 157 6.46 9.83 15.55
N ALA A 158 5.89 8.68 15.90
CA ALA A 158 4.77 8.60 16.83
C ALA A 158 5.36 8.49 18.24
N GLU A 159 5.22 9.55 19.03
CA GLU A 159 5.51 9.48 20.46
C GLU A 159 4.42 8.62 21.13
N GLU A 160 4.80 7.82 22.13
CA GLU A 160 3.85 7.00 22.88
C GLU A 160 2.78 7.88 23.50
N GLY A 161 1.53 7.70 23.07
CA GLY A 161 0.41 8.40 23.70
C GLY A 161 -0.81 8.59 22.81
N THR A 162 -1.40 7.50 22.32
CA THR A 162 -2.86 7.31 22.23
C THR A 162 -3.11 5.91 21.71
N GLY A 163 -2.99 4.91 22.60
CA GLY A 163 -3.80 3.72 22.45
C GLY A 163 -5.26 4.18 22.50
N GLY A 164 -5.96 4.07 21.38
CA GLY A 164 -7.40 4.32 21.33
C GLY A 164 -8.12 3.38 22.29
N LYS A 165 -8.49 3.91 23.46
CA LYS A 165 -9.74 3.55 24.12
C LYS A 165 -10.82 4.41 23.46
N GLU A 166 -11.46 3.90 22.42
CA GLU A 166 -12.84 4.20 22.03
C GLU A 166 -13.42 2.98 21.31
#